data_AF-A0A183CDA2-F1
#
_entry.id   AF-A0A183CDA2-F1
#
_cell.length_a   1.000
_cell.length_b   1.000
_cell.length_c   1.000
_cell.angle_alpha   90.00
_cell.angle_beta   90.00
_cell.angle_gamma   90.00
#
_symmetry.space_group_name_H-M   'P 1'
#
loop_
_entity.id
_entity.type
_entity.pdbx_description
1 polymer ?
#
loop_
_entity_poly.entity_id
_entity_poly.type
_entity_poly.pdbx_seq_one_letter_code
_entity_poly.pdbx_strand_id
1 'polypeptide(L)'
;MCTIIWTFHRCRDRCTDEFKKPVRPEQFNLPSVMAKAEGIRGILFLKLCVTDDSVLKVQVRNGAYFLKSLPISSFVKVEIRRSISSRRRDKYAAAHHHQQQKRRFCSRVTYPALHNNQPEFYEQFTFRISRTYLEHGDKLGISVFVQHSGEEKTPEMLGGMSFSLVKIIKMAHVKLYEGAFFLLPDKKALTTKFAQDKISIRKYYDDIGGCSTSTTSSMGSPFRL
;
A
#
# COMPACT_ATOMS: atom_id res chain seq x y z
N MET A 1 34.37 -17.85 33.36
CA MET A 1 32.93 -17.63 33.17
C MET A 1 32.60 -16.21 33.62
N CYS A 2 32.35 -15.30 32.68
CA CYS A 2 32.01 -13.90 32.98
C CYS A 2 30.48 -13.75 32.93
N THR A 3 29.89 -13.47 34.08
CA THR A 3 28.48 -13.08 34.22
C THR A 3 28.41 -11.57 34.10
N ILE A 4 27.94 -11.07 32.96
CA ILE A 4 27.67 -9.64 32.77
C ILE A 4 26.28 -9.35 33.34
N ILE A 5 26.27 -8.66 34.48
CA ILE A 5 25.07 -8.09 35.11
C ILE A 5 24.73 -6.81 34.33
N TRP A 6 23.55 -6.77 33.71
CA TRP A 6 23.02 -5.55 33.08
C TRP A 6 22.33 -4.69 34.14
N THR A 7 23.01 -3.64 34.59
CA THR A 7 22.40 -2.56 35.37
C THR A 7 21.59 -1.66 34.42
N PHE A 8 20.26 -1.74 34.52
CA PHE A 8 19.35 -0.81 33.86
C PHE A 8 19.48 0.58 34.49
N HIS A 9 20.21 1.49 33.85
CA HIS A 9 20.05 2.91 34.11
C HIS A 9 18.73 3.39 33.48
N ARG A 10 17.71 3.61 34.32
CA ARG A 10 16.50 4.36 33.96
C ARG A 10 16.89 5.81 33.63
N CYS A 11 17.08 6.12 32.35
CA CYS A 11 16.81 7.47 31.87
C CYS A 11 15.30 7.61 31.70
N ARG A 12 14.70 8.37 32.63
CA ARG A 12 13.31 8.78 32.62
C ARG A 12 13.17 9.94 31.63
N ASP A 13 13.21 9.65 30.34
CA ASP A 13 12.86 10.63 29.33
C ASP A 13 11.34 10.84 29.36
N ARG A 14 10.95 12.05 29.76
CA ARG A 14 9.59 12.57 29.63
C ARG A 14 9.31 12.72 28.13
N CYS A 15 8.81 11.66 27.50
CA CYS A 15 8.17 11.77 26.20
C CYS A 15 6.82 12.45 26.43
N THR A 16 6.76 13.76 26.19
CA THR A 16 5.49 14.45 25.92
C THR A 16 4.99 13.92 24.60
N ASP A 17 4.25 12.81 24.67
CA ASP A 17 3.55 12.20 23.56
C ASP A 17 2.36 13.13 23.22
N GLU A 18 2.65 14.22 22.50
CA GLU A 18 1.61 14.94 21.78
C GLU A 18 1.01 13.95 20.79
N PHE A 19 -0.10 13.31 21.16
CA PHE A 19 -0.94 12.55 20.25
C PHE A 19 -1.34 13.45 19.09
N LYS A 20 -0.51 13.48 18.04
CA LYS A 20 -0.81 14.19 16.80
C LYS A 20 -2.20 13.71 16.37
N LYS A 21 -3.13 14.64 16.19
CA LYS A 21 -4.49 14.35 15.73
C LYS A 21 -4.41 13.35 14.57
N PRO A 22 -5.24 12.29 14.57
CA PRO A 22 -5.20 11.30 13.52
C PRO A 22 -5.37 11.99 12.17
N VAL A 23 -4.38 11.81 11.32
CA VAL A 23 -4.38 12.31 9.95
C VAL A 23 -5.62 11.78 9.24
N ARG A 24 -6.33 12.65 8.51
CA ARG A 24 -7.56 12.29 7.80
C ARG A 24 -7.29 12.04 6.30
N PRO A 25 -8.04 11.15 5.64
CA PRO A 25 -7.82 10.86 4.22
C PRO A 25 -7.99 12.09 3.32
N GLU A 26 -8.82 13.06 3.74
CA GLU A 26 -9.03 14.33 3.03
C GLU A 26 -7.75 15.15 2.89
N GLN A 27 -6.80 15.04 3.83
CA GLN A 27 -5.52 15.74 3.75
C GLN A 27 -4.69 15.27 2.54
N PHE A 28 -5.07 14.15 1.93
CA PHE A 28 -4.46 13.59 0.73
C PHE A 28 -5.41 13.57 -0.46
N ASN A 29 -6.39 14.48 -0.49
CA ASN A 29 -7.39 14.58 -1.57
C ASN A 29 -8.20 13.29 -1.78
N LEU A 30 -8.35 12.47 -0.73
CA LEU A 30 -9.21 11.28 -0.75
C LEU A 30 -10.45 11.56 0.11
N PRO A 31 -11.65 11.75 -0.48
CA PRO A 31 -12.88 11.92 0.29
C PRO A 31 -13.16 10.71 1.19
N SER A 32 -13.56 10.92 2.46
CA SER A 32 -13.87 9.83 3.41
C SER A 32 -14.85 8.79 2.87
N VAL A 33 -15.86 9.22 2.12
CA VAL A 33 -16.85 8.30 1.52
C VAL A 33 -16.16 7.35 0.54
N MET A 34 -15.26 7.87 -0.30
CA MET A 34 -14.47 7.07 -1.22
C MET A 34 -13.47 6.18 -0.47
N ALA A 35 -12.80 6.71 0.55
CA ALA A 35 -11.89 5.95 1.40
C ALA A 35 -12.59 4.73 2.03
N LYS A 36 -13.82 4.92 2.53
CA LYS A 36 -14.65 3.87 3.11
C LYS A 36 -15.13 2.86 2.06
N ALA A 37 -15.60 3.32 0.91
CA ALA A 37 -16.08 2.47 -0.18
C ALA A 37 -14.96 1.59 -0.76
N GLU A 38 -13.77 2.14 -0.93
CA GLU A 38 -12.61 1.39 -1.41
C GLU A 38 -11.95 0.54 -0.33
N GLY A 39 -12.27 0.79 0.95
CA GLY A 39 -11.67 0.13 2.10
C GLY A 39 -10.21 0.51 2.31
N ILE A 40 -9.86 1.78 2.07
CA ILE A 40 -8.49 2.28 2.22
C ILE A 40 -8.07 2.22 3.68
N ARG A 41 -6.90 1.62 3.95
CA ARG A 41 -6.39 1.38 5.32
C ARG A 41 -5.16 2.20 5.70
N GLY A 42 -4.68 3.02 4.76
CA GLY A 42 -3.56 3.92 4.95
C GLY A 42 -2.92 4.32 3.63
N ILE A 43 -1.82 5.06 3.72
CA ILE A 43 -1.12 5.65 2.59
C ILE A 43 0.36 5.35 2.75
N LEU A 44 1.02 4.99 1.65
CA LEU A 44 2.44 4.77 1.58
C LEU A 44 3.06 5.64 0.48
N PHE A 45 4.11 6.36 0.84
CA PHE A 45 4.87 7.20 -0.09
C PHE A 45 6.03 6.40 -0.67
N LEU A 46 6.00 6.21 -1.98
CA LEU A 46 6.92 5.34 -2.70
C LEU A 46 7.59 6.07 -3.84
N LYS A 47 8.80 5.62 -4.19
CA LYS A 47 9.47 5.93 -5.44
C LYS A 47 9.99 4.64 -6.08
N LEU A 48 9.54 4.34 -7.30
CA LEU A 48 10.04 3.23 -8.10
C LEU A 48 10.82 3.76 -9.29
N CYS A 49 12.05 3.28 -9.44
CA CYS A 49 12.94 3.64 -10.53
C CYS A 49 13.52 2.36 -11.15
N VAL A 50 13.60 2.33 -12.48
CA VAL A 50 14.22 1.24 -13.23
C VAL A 50 15.49 1.80 -13.86
N THR A 51 16.61 1.10 -13.70
CA THR A 51 17.85 1.41 -14.41
C THR A 51 17.98 0.56 -15.67
N ASP A 52 18.89 0.92 -16.57
CA ASP A 52 19.06 0.31 -17.89
C ASP A 52 19.31 -1.21 -17.82
N ASP A 53 19.96 -1.69 -16.76
CA ASP A 53 20.23 -3.12 -16.51
C ASP A 53 19.01 -3.92 -15.99
N SER A 54 17.78 -3.44 -16.20
CA SER A 54 16.55 -4.03 -15.68
C SER A 54 16.57 -4.19 -14.15
N VAL A 55 17.23 -3.25 -13.45
CA VAL A 55 17.27 -3.21 -12.00
C VAL A 55 16.20 -2.26 -11.50
N LEU A 56 15.25 -2.79 -10.74
CA LEU A 56 14.18 -2.05 -10.09
C LEU A 56 14.61 -1.63 -8.68
N LYS A 57 14.73 -0.33 -8.46
CA LYS A 57 14.90 0.29 -7.15
C LYS A 57 13.53 0.69 -6.60
N VAL A 58 13.23 0.24 -5.39
CA VAL A 58 11.98 0.52 -4.67
C VAL A 58 12.34 1.26 -3.39
N GLN A 59 12.02 2.55 -3.32
CA GLN A 59 12.21 3.36 -2.13
C GLN A 59 10.89 3.47 -1.38
N VAL A 60 10.89 3.04 -0.12
CA VAL A 60 9.79 3.18 0.85
C VAL A 60 10.14 4.35 1.76
N ARG A 61 9.45 5.49 1.60
CA ARG A 61 9.79 6.71 2.34
C ARG A 61 9.13 6.73 3.71
N ASN A 62 7.82 6.93 3.72
CA ASN A 62 7.02 7.06 4.93
C ASN A 62 5.58 6.61 4.68
N GLY A 63 4.80 6.47 5.74
CA GLY A 63 3.38 6.18 5.70
C GLY A 63 2.55 7.24 6.41
N ALA A 64 1.25 7.23 6.16
CA ALA A 64 0.28 8.06 6.86
C ALA A 64 -1.08 7.36 6.93
N TYR A 65 -1.93 7.83 7.85
CA TYR A 65 -3.33 7.39 7.97
C TYR A 65 -3.50 5.87 8.19
N PHE A 66 -2.65 5.23 9.00
CA PHE A 66 -2.81 3.80 9.28
C PHE A 66 -4.04 3.56 10.18
N LEU A 67 -5.08 2.96 9.61
CA LEU A 67 -6.37 2.68 10.26
C LEU A 67 -6.26 1.52 11.27
N LYS A 68 -5.56 1.76 12.38
CA LYS A 68 -5.50 0.84 13.52
C LYS A 68 -5.30 1.60 14.84
N SER A 69 -5.80 1.06 15.95
CA SER A 69 -5.64 1.63 17.29
C SER A 69 -4.16 1.65 17.70
N LEU A 70 -3.67 2.77 18.24
CA LEU A 70 -2.32 2.84 18.81
C LEU A 70 -2.29 2.13 20.17
N PRO A 71 -1.13 1.60 20.61
CA PRO A 71 0.16 1.58 19.92
C PRO A 71 0.29 0.45 18.88
N ILE A 72 0.73 0.79 17.66
CA ILE A 72 1.11 -0.16 16.61
C ILE A 72 2.57 0.04 16.20
N SER A 73 3.35 -1.04 16.14
CA SER A 73 4.55 -1.09 15.30
C SER A 73 4.15 -1.48 13.89
N SER A 74 4.88 -1.01 12.89
CA SER A 74 4.60 -1.33 11.49
C SER A 74 5.87 -1.55 10.69
N PHE A 75 5.81 -2.43 9.69
CA PHE A 75 6.89 -2.64 8.73
C PHE A 75 6.33 -2.90 7.34
N VAL A 76 7.13 -2.63 6.32
CA VAL A 76 6.75 -2.83 4.92
C VAL A 76 7.47 -4.02 4.34
N LYS A 77 6.72 -4.97 3.77
CA LYS A 77 7.24 -6.07 2.98
C LYS A 77 7.12 -5.74 1.50
N VAL A 78 8.22 -5.85 0.77
CA VAL A 78 8.31 -5.68 -0.68
C VAL A 78 8.74 -7.01 -1.30
N GLU A 79 7.98 -7.55 -2.25
CA GLU A 79 8.26 -8.85 -2.85
C GLU A 79 7.86 -8.96 -4.32
N ILE A 80 8.56 -9.79 -5.10
CA ILE A 80 8.10 -10.21 -6.43
C ILE A 80 7.11 -11.36 -6.26
N ARG A 81 5.86 -11.16 -6.69
CA ARG A 81 4.77 -12.14 -6.64
C ARG A 81 4.49 -12.71 -8.02
N ARG A 82 4.32 -14.04 -8.06
CA ARG A 82 3.89 -14.73 -9.26
C ARG A 82 2.46 -14.34 -9.65
N SER A 83 2.23 -14.05 -10.92
CA SER A 83 0.89 -13.72 -11.41
C SER A 83 -0.11 -14.87 -11.16
N ILE A 84 -1.35 -14.55 -10.82
CA ILE A 84 -2.42 -15.55 -10.66
C ILE A 84 -2.71 -16.25 -12.01
N SER A 85 -2.52 -15.55 -13.13
CA SER A 85 -2.72 -16.09 -14.48
C SER A 85 -1.68 -17.15 -14.87
N SER A 86 -0.45 -17.05 -14.38
CA SER A 86 0.60 -18.06 -14.63
C SER A 86 0.40 -19.31 -13.79
N ARG A 87 -0.18 -19.20 -12.58
CA ARG A 87 -0.51 -20.35 -11.72
C ARG A 87 -1.47 -21.34 -12.38
N ARG A 88 -2.37 -20.88 -13.26
CA ARG A 88 -3.28 -21.77 -14.01
C ARG A 88 -2.56 -22.54 -15.12
N ARG A 89 -1.50 -21.98 -15.70
CA ARG A 89 -0.69 -22.60 -16.77
C ARG A 89 0.24 -23.69 -16.23
N ASP A 90 0.76 -23.48 -15.01
CA ASP A 90 1.73 -24.38 -14.37
C ASP A 90 1.12 -25.65 -13.74
N LYS A 91 -0.20 -25.88 -13.87
CA LYS A 91 -0.89 -27.04 -13.27
C LYS A 91 -0.42 -28.39 -13.83
N TYR A 92 0.25 -28.39 -14.99
CA TYR A 92 0.85 -29.59 -15.60
C TYR A 92 2.35 -29.77 -15.33
N ALA A 93 3.02 -28.80 -14.67
CA ALA A 93 4.46 -28.86 -14.35
C ALA A 93 4.75 -29.05 -12.84
N ALA A 94 3.70 -29.23 -12.03
CA ALA A 94 3.74 -29.03 -10.58
C ALA A 94 4.55 -30.08 -9.79
N ALA A 95 4.80 -31.28 -10.31
CA ALA A 95 5.41 -32.37 -9.55
C ALA A 95 6.91 -32.16 -9.22
N HIS A 96 7.68 -31.47 -10.07
CA HIS A 96 9.12 -31.27 -9.85
C HIS A 96 9.51 -29.86 -9.35
N HIS A 97 8.58 -28.90 -9.33
CA HIS A 97 8.90 -27.48 -9.04
C HIS A 97 8.63 -27.03 -7.59
N HIS A 98 8.03 -27.85 -6.73
CA HIS A 98 7.61 -27.44 -5.38
C HIS A 98 8.79 -27.05 -4.46
N GLN A 99 9.95 -27.69 -4.58
CA GLN A 99 11.15 -27.32 -3.80
C GLN A 99 11.86 -26.06 -4.33
N GLN A 100 11.79 -25.77 -5.65
CA GLN A 100 12.41 -24.57 -6.23
C GLN A 100 11.56 -23.31 -6.03
N GLN A 101 10.24 -23.42 -5.88
CA GLN A 101 9.34 -22.28 -5.67
C GLN A 101 9.54 -21.60 -4.31
N LYS A 102 9.97 -22.34 -3.27
CA LYS A 102 10.24 -21.77 -1.93
C LYS A 102 11.46 -20.84 -1.89
N ARG A 103 12.38 -20.93 -2.86
CA ARG A 103 13.64 -20.15 -2.90
C ARG A 103 13.62 -18.89 -3.78
N ARG A 104 12.51 -18.58 -4.48
CA ARG A 104 12.49 -17.55 -5.54
C ARG A 104 11.68 -16.28 -5.24
N PHE A 105 11.00 -16.20 -4.09
CA PHE A 105 10.35 -14.96 -3.69
C PHE A 105 11.41 -14.04 -3.08
N CYS A 106 12.04 -13.21 -3.92
CA CYS A 106 12.85 -12.09 -3.45
C CYS A 106 11.92 -11.15 -2.68
N SER A 107 11.85 -11.36 -1.36
CA SER A 107 11.13 -10.50 -0.44
C SER A 107 12.12 -9.79 0.47
N ARG A 108 11.86 -8.53 0.75
CA ARG A 108 12.61 -7.70 1.69
C ARG A 108 11.62 -6.99 2.62
N VAL A 109 12.06 -6.70 3.83
CA VAL A 109 11.24 -6.01 4.84
C VAL A 109 12.00 -4.82 5.37
N THR A 110 11.28 -3.75 5.71
CA THR A 110 11.86 -2.62 6.43
C THR A 110 12.09 -2.96 7.90
N TYR A 111 12.95 -2.20 8.57
CA TYR A 111 12.96 -2.09 10.02
C TYR A 111 11.58 -1.63 10.52
N PRO A 112 11.09 -2.19 11.64
CA PRO A 112 9.82 -1.78 12.20
C PRO A 112 9.87 -0.33 12.73
N ALA A 113 8.94 0.50 12.27
CA ALA A 113 8.65 1.78 12.89
C ALA A 113 7.74 1.58 14.11
N LEU A 114 8.16 2.06 15.28
CA LEU A 114 7.49 1.81 16.55
C LEU A 114 6.44 2.89 16.86
N HIS A 115 5.31 2.46 17.41
CA HIS A 115 4.29 3.30 18.05
C HIS A 115 3.79 4.50 17.21
N ASN A 116 3.68 4.34 15.88
CA ASN A 116 3.44 5.47 15.00
C ASN A 116 2.45 5.15 13.88
N ASN A 117 1.42 6.00 13.71
CA ASN A 117 0.44 5.93 12.61
C ASN A 117 0.87 6.74 11.37
N GLN A 118 2.00 7.43 11.46
CA GLN A 118 2.72 8.17 10.42
C GLN A 118 4.21 7.73 10.40
N PRO A 119 4.47 6.43 10.16
CA PRO A 119 5.81 5.89 10.28
C PRO A 119 6.75 6.43 9.20
N GLU A 120 8.03 6.55 9.55
CA GLU A 120 9.11 6.82 8.61
C GLU A 120 9.96 5.57 8.45
N PHE A 121 10.28 5.21 7.20
CA PHE A 121 11.06 4.01 6.87
C PHE A 121 12.37 4.37 6.17
N TYR A 122 12.31 5.25 5.16
CA TYR A 122 13.43 5.71 4.33
C TYR A 122 14.34 4.61 3.78
N GLU A 123 13.79 3.43 3.51
CA GLU A 123 14.54 2.28 3.02
C GLU A 123 14.45 2.12 1.51
N GLN A 124 15.53 1.60 0.91
CA GLN A 124 15.61 1.30 -0.51
C GLN A 124 15.96 -0.16 -0.75
N PHE A 125 15.15 -0.80 -1.59
CA PHE A 125 15.33 -2.17 -2.02
C PHE A 125 15.69 -2.24 -3.50
N THR A 126 16.59 -3.14 -3.84
CA THR A 126 17.03 -3.34 -5.23
C THR A 126 16.67 -4.76 -5.68
N PHE A 127 15.98 -4.85 -6.80
CA PHE A 127 15.55 -6.11 -7.41
C PHE A 127 16.05 -6.19 -8.84
N ARG A 128 16.78 -7.25 -9.17
CA ARG A 128 17.13 -7.55 -10.56
C ARG A 128 15.96 -8.26 -11.24
N ILE A 129 15.40 -7.64 -12.27
CA ILE A 129 14.23 -8.18 -12.96
C ILE A 129 14.70 -9.09 -14.09
N SER A 130 14.42 -10.38 -13.98
CA SER A 130 14.71 -11.36 -15.03
C SER A 130 13.60 -11.39 -16.10
N ARG A 131 13.94 -11.88 -17.29
CA ARG A 131 12.96 -12.07 -18.39
C ARG A 131 11.80 -12.98 -17.98
N THR A 132 12.07 -14.02 -17.21
CA THR A 132 11.06 -14.97 -16.70
C THR A 132 9.97 -14.29 -15.88
N TYR A 133 10.30 -13.26 -15.08
CA TYR A 133 9.29 -12.49 -14.35
C TYR A 133 8.34 -11.74 -15.30
N LEU A 134 8.87 -11.24 -16.42
CA LEU A 134 8.09 -10.50 -17.41
C LEU A 134 7.18 -11.44 -18.22
N GLU A 135 7.71 -12.59 -18.64
CA GLU A 135 6.97 -13.63 -19.38
C GLU A 135 5.78 -14.18 -18.59
N HIS A 136 5.96 -14.39 -17.28
CA HIS A 136 4.88 -14.83 -16.39
C HIS A 136 3.91 -13.72 -15.98
N GLY A 137 4.19 -12.46 -16.33
CA GLY A 137 3.38 -11.32 -15.95
C GLY A 137 3.42 -11.02 -14.45
N ASP A 138 4.54 -11.35 -13.79
CA ASP A 138 4.72 -11.21 -12.35
C ASP A 138 4.61 -9.74 -11.89
N LYS A 139 4.34 -9.57 -10.60
CA LYS A 139 4.04 -8.28 -9.99
C LYS A 139 4.98 -7.97 -8.84
N LEU A 140 5.32 -6.70 -8.66
CA LEU A 140 5.86 -6.19 -7.41
C LEU A 140 4.70 -6.03 -6.42
N GLY A 141 4.67 -6.83 -5.37
CA GLY A 141 3.77 -6.67 -4.23
C GLY A 141 4.42 -5.84 -3.13
N ILE A 142 3.67 -4.89 -2.59
CA ILE A 142 4.07 -4.10 -1.42
C ILE A 142 2.95 -4.24 -0.39
N SER A 143 3.28 -4.58 0.84
CA SER A 143 2.30 -4.82 1.91
C SER A 143 2.82 -4.28 3.23
N VAL A 144 1.93 -3.64 3.99
CA VAL A 144 2.23 -3.11 5.32
C VAL A 144 1.67 -4.08 6.35
N PHE A 145 2.52 -4.45 7.29
CA PHE A 145 2.15 -5.27 8.43
C PHE A 145 2.20 -4.42 9.70
N VAL A 146 1.33 -4.73 10.64
CA VAL A 146 1.20 -4.04 11.91
C VAL A 146 1.15 -5.05 13.04
N GLN A 147 1.79 -4.71 14.15
CA GLN A 147 1.81 -5.52 15.37
C GLN A 147 1.51 -4.62 16.57
N HIS A 148 0.68 -5.11 17.49
CA HIS A 148 0.43 -4.41 18.74
C HIS A 148 1.56 -4.68 19.73
N SER A 149 1.93 -3.65 20.47
CA SER A 149 2.93 -3.77 21.54
C SER A 149 2.41 -4.69 22.65
N GLY A 150 3.20 -5.68 23.04
CA GLY A 150 2.88 -6.60 24.14
C GLY A 150 2.14 -7.87 23.73
N GLU A 151 1.78 -8.06 22.46
CA GLU A 151 1.21 -9.32 21.97
C GLU A 151 2.24 -10.13 21.17
N GLU A 152 2.44 -11.41 21.52
CA GLU A 152 3.16 -12.42 20.70
C GLU A 152 2.38 -12.83 19.43
N LYS A 153 1.32 -12.09 19.07
CA LYS A 153 0.54 -12.39 17.88
C LYS A 153 1.38 -12.15 16.62
N THR A 154 1.11 -12.98 15.63
CA THR A 154 1.66 -12.82 14.29
C THR A 154 1.26 -11.45 13.72
N PRO A 155 2.17 -10.72 13.06
CA PRO A 155 1.85 -9.43 12.46
C PRO A 155 0.67 -9.55 11.50
N GLU A 156 -0.32 -8.67 11.66
CA GLU A 156 -1.49 -8.61 10.79
C GLU A 156 -1.17 -7.74 9.57
N MET A 157 -1.62 -8.15 8.39
CA MET A 157 -1.51 -7.28 7.20
C MET A 157 -2.51 -6.14 7.31
N LEU A 158 -2.00 -4.92 7.43
CA LEU A 158 -2.84 -3.72 7.39
C LEU A 158 -3.45 -3.58 6.00
N GLY A 159 -2.63 -3.63 4.95
CA GLY A 159 -3.06 -3.54 3.56
C GLY A 159 -1.89 -3.54 2.61
N GLY A 160 -2.15 -3.43 1.31
CA GLY A 160 -1.09 -3.46 0.31
C GLY A 160 -1.49 -2.97 -1.07
N MET A 161 -0.60 -3.22 -2.01
CA MET A 161 -0.74 -2.85 -3.42
C MET A 161 0.17 -3.71 -4.29
N SER A 162 -0.13 -3.77 -5.59
CA SER A 162 0.68 -4.49 -6.55
C SER A 162 0.89 -3.71 -7.84
N PHE A 163 2.10 -3.78 -8.38
CA PHE A 163 2.50 -3.16 -9.64
C PHE A 163 2.89 -4.25 -10.65
N SER A 164 2.38 -4.18 -11.87
CA SER A 164 2.84 -5.07 -12.95
C SER A 164 4.29 -4.74 -13.31
N LEU A 165 5.19 -5.73 -13.21
CA LEU A 165 6.59 -5.55 -13.58
C LEU A 165 6.72 -5.20 -15.06
N VAL A 166 5.93 -5.87 -15.92
CA VAL A 166 5.87 -5.56 -17.36
C VAL A 166 5.53 -4.09 -17.60
N LYS A 167 4.51 -3.56 -16.90
CA LYS A 167 4.14 -2.14 -17.05
C LYS A 167 5.20 -1.19 -16.48
N ILE A 168 5.85 -1.55 -15.38
CA ILE A 168 6.93 -0.73 -14.81
C ILE A 168 8.09 -0.64 -15.80
N ILE A 169 8.60 -1.78 -16.29
CA ILE A 169 9.73 -1.83 -17.22
C ILE A 169 9.40 -1.12 -18.54
N LYS A 170 8.24 -1.41 -19.15
CA LYS A 170 7.85 -0.79 -20.42
C LYS A 170 7.68 0.73 -20.32
N MET A 171 7.24 1.24 -19.17
CA MET A 171 7.00 2.67 -18.98
C MET A 171 8.17 3.39 -18.29
N ALA A 172 9.29 2.72 -18.01
CA ALA A 172 10.39 3.26 -17.22
C ALA A 172 10.94 4.58 -17.77
N HIS A 173 11.02 4.71 -19.10
CA HIS A 173 11.51 5.90 -19.80
C HIS A 173 10.48 7.04 -19.88
N VAL A 174 9.20 6.76 -19.64
CA VAL A 174 8.09 7.74 -19.77
C VAL A 174 7.57 8.17 -18.40
N LYS A 175 7.58 7.26 -17.43
CA LYS A 175 6.85 7.43 -16.17
C LYS A 175 7.70 7.04 -14.99
N LEU A 176 8.01 8.04 -14.17
CA LEU A 176 8.45 7.85 -12.79
C LEU A 176 7.24 7.49 -11.91
N TYR A 177 7.34 6.41 -11.14
CA TYR A 177 6.33 6.07 -10.14
C TYR A 177 6.73 6.65 -8.79
N GLU A 178 6.43 7.92 -8.59
CA GLU A 178 6.71 8.63 -7.34
C GLU A 178 5.42 9.26 -6.80
N GLY A 179 5.19 9.11 -5.49
CA GLY A 179 4.07 9.77 -4.80
C GLY A 179 3.36 8.87 -3.79
N ALA A 180 2.14 9.27 -3.46
CA ALA A 180 1.30 8.60 -2.49
C ALA A 180 0.45 7.49 -3.13
N PHE A 181 0.47 6.31 -2.51
CA PHE A 181 -0.32 5.16 -2.90
C PHE A 181 -1.14 4.66 -1.72
N PHE A 182 -2.43 4.43 -1.95
CA PHE A 182 -3.35 3.97 -0.93
C PHE A 182 -3.23 2.46 -0.71
N LEU A 183 -3.23 2.05 0.55
CA LEU A 183 -3.22 0.66 0.99
C LEU A 183 -4.62 0.08 0.84
N LEU A 184 -4.73 -0.91 -0.04
CA LEU A 184 -5.95 -1.64 -0.34
C LEU A 184 -6.06 -2.89 0.54
N PRO A 185 -7.28 -3.40 0.77
CA PRO A 185 -7.49 -4.67 1.45
C PRO A 185 -7.00 -5.85 0.58
N ASP A 186 -6.66 -6.96 1.23
CA ASP A 186 -5.90 -8.11 0.72
C ASP A 186 -6.25 -8.52 -0.72
N LYS A 187 -7.53 -8.76 -1.01
CA LYS A 187 -7.95 -9.24 -2.34
C LYS A 187 -7.66 -8.22 -3.45
N LYS A 188 -7.87 -6.92 -3.18
CA LYS A 188 -7.60 -5.82 -4.13
C LYS A 188 -6.08 -5.54 -4.22
N ALA A 189 -5.38 -5.61 -3.09
CA ALA A 189 -3.94 -5.38 -2.99
C ALA A 189 -3.10 -6.33 -3.87
N LEU A 190 -3.58 -7.55 -4.13
CA LEU A 190 -2.90 -8.54 -4.98
C LEU A 190 -2.91 -8.18 -6.48
N THR A 191 -3.90 -7.39 -6.91
CA THR A 191 -4.16 -7.22 -8.35
C THR A 191 -3.82 -5.83 -8.83
N THR A 192 -3.97 -4.81 -7.99
CA THR A 192 -3.90 -3.41 -8.41
C THR A 192 -3.15 -2.52 -7.41
N LYS A 193 -2.90 -1.30 -7.84
CA LYS A 193 -2.43 -0.17 -7.03
C LYS A 193 -3.46 0.95 -7.14
N PHE A 194 -3.58 1.75 -6.10
CA PHE A 194 -4.44 2.93 -6.13
C PHE A 194 -3.59 4.14 -5.76
N ALA A 195 -3.41 5.05 -6.71
CA ALA A 195 -2.47 6.17 -6.62
C ALA A 195 -3.25 7.48 -6.49
N GLN A 196 -2.73 8.42 -5.71
CA GLN A 196 -3.38 9.70 -5.44
C GLN A 196 -3.61 10.52 -6.72
N ASP A 197 -2.67 10.49 -7.66
CA ASP A 197 -2.74 11.19 -8.96
C ASP A 197 -3.91 10.72 -9.85
N LYS A 198 -4.54 9.59 -9.53
CA LYS A 198 -5.67 9.03 -10.28
C LYS A 198 -7.03 9.36 -9.70
N ILE A 199 -7.11 10.07 -8.58
CA ILE A 199 -8.38 10.50 -8.02
C ILE A 199 -8.88 11.70 -8.82
N SER A 200 -9.95 11.50 -9.59
CA SER A 200 -10.71 12.59 -10.20
C SER A 200 -11.91 12.91 -9.32
N ILE A 201 -11.83 14.00 -8.57
CA ILE A 201 -12.86 14.42 -7.62
C ILE A 201 -14.18 14.74 -8.34
N ARG A 202 -14.14 15.34 -9.54
CA ARG A 202 -15.34 15.71 -10.32
C ARG A 202 -16.21 14.49 -10.65
N LYS A 203 -15.61 13.42 -11.19
CA LYS A 203 -16.36 12.18 -11.52
C LYS A 203 -17.11 11.60 -10.32
N TYR A 204 -16.52 11.66 -9.13
CA TYR A 204 -17.10 11.01 -7.95
C TYR A 204 -18.34 11.73 -7.40
N TYR A 205 -18.35 13.07 -7.45
CA TYR A 205 -19.53 13.84 -7.04
C TYR A 205 -20.61 13.86 -8.12
N ASP A 206 -20.25 13.74 -9.40
CA ASP A 206 -21.23 13.61 -10.49
C ASP A 206 -21.96 12.25 -10.43
N ASP A 207 -21.24 11.15 -10.12
CA ASP A 207 -21.82 9.80 -10.03
C ASP A 207 -22.69 9.56 -8.78
N ILE A 208 -22.53 10.37 -7.72
CA ILE A 208 -23.34 10.29 -6.49
C ILE A 208 -24.39 11.42 -6.41
N GLY A 209 -24.16 12.56 -7.06
CA GLY A 209 -25.03 13.74 -7.01
C GLY A 209 -26.11 13.80 -8.10
N GLY A 210 -26.12 12.87 -9.06
CA GLY A 210 -27.01 12.89 -10.22
C GLY A 210 -28.37 12.20 -10.02
N CYS A 211 -29.08 12.45 -8.91
CA CYS A 211 -30.53 12.19 -8.85
C CYS A 211 -31.21 13.10 -7.83
N SER A 212 -31.28 14.37 -8.15
CA SER A 212 -32.26 15.29 -7.61
C SER A 212 -32.80 16.09 -8.77
N THR A 213 -33.68 15.45 -9.56
CA THR A 213 -34.61 16.21 -10.40
C THR A 213 -35.28 17.22 -9.50
N SER A 214 -34.85 18.46 -9.64
CA SER A 214 -35.51 19.62 -9.10
C SER A 214 -36.87 19.65 -9.80
N THR A 215 -37.89 19.09 -9.17
CA THR A 215 -39.27 19.46 -9.51
C THR A 215 -39.44 20.89 -9.04
N THR A 216 -39.12 21.82 -9.92
CA THR A 216 -39.68 23.16 -9.94
C THR A 216 -41.19 23.00 -10.01
N SER A 217 -41.88 23.12 -8.87
CA SER A 217 -43.31 23.39 -8.87
C SER A 217 -43.53 24.84 -9.29
N SER A 218 -43.56 25.08 -10.60
CA SER A 218 -44.13 26.31 -11.15
C SER A 218 -45.64 26.29 -10.90
N MET A 219 -46.08 26.88 -9.78
CA MET A 219 -47.47 27.33 -9.69
C MET A 219 -47.65 28.49 -10.64
N GLY A 220 -48.18 28.17 -11.82
CA GLY A 220 -48.53 29.14 -12.83
C GLY A 220 -49.23 28.45 -13.98
N SER A 221 -50.56 28.36 -13.93
CA SER A 221 -51.33 28.43 -15.16
C SER A 221 -52.62 29.24 -14.96
N PRO A 222 -52.95 30.11 -15.94
CA PRO A 222 -54.10 30.99 -15.93
C PRO A 222 -55.31 30.32 -16.58
N PHE A 223 -56.52 30.63 -16.12
CA PHE A 223 -57.72 30.45 -16.93
C PHE A 223 -58.64 31.66 -16.76
N ARG A 224 -58.74 32.45 -17.83
CA ARG A 224 -59.92 33.23 -18.21
C ARG A 224 -60.43 32.62 -19.51
N LEU A 225 -61.67 32.16 -19.50
CA LEU A 225 -62.76 32.50 -20.43
C LEU A 225 -64.05 31.89 -19.87
#